data_AF-A0A1G7HM59-F1
#
_entry.id   AF-A0A1G7HM59-F1
#
_cell.length_a   1.000
_cell.length_b   1.000
_cell.length_c   1.000
_cell.angle_alpha   90.00
_cell.angle_beta   90.00
_cell.angle_gamma   90.00
#
_symmetry.space_group_name_H-M   'P 1'
#
loop_
_entity.id
_entity.type
_entity.pdbx_description
1 polymer ?
#
loop_
_entity_poly.entity_id
_entity_poly.type
_entity_poly.pdbx_seq_one_letter_code
_entity_poly.pdbx_strand_id
1 'polypeptide(L)'
;MQVSEDFNPADLKVLFNHIYEYKKGVRRMVLYTVNRKYLDFAVERLAHQGISYYVLSAGKNNVNLFFGRDECIDTVRCLIRCPLNQLTPEQDFILGTLLGYDVCVQCERYCGKVEAIGKMRLAVS
;
A
#
# COMPACT_ATOMS: atom_id res chain seq x y z
N MET A 1 -24.61 4.63 18.77
CA MET A 1 -23.40 4.53 17.93
C MET A 1 -23.64 5.43 16.73
N GLN A 2 -23.21 6.69 16.80
CA GLN A 2 -23.36 7.63 15.69
C GLN A 2 -22.27 7.35 14.67
N VAL A 3 -22.64 6.74 13.54
CA VAL A 3 -21.80 6.70 12.35
C VAL A 3 -21.80 8.14 11.82
N SER A 4 -20.71 8.88 12.03
CA SER A 4 -20.57 10.25 11.52
C SER A 4 -20.67 10.25 9.99
N GLU A 5 -21.59 11.04 9.47
CA GLU A 5 -22.19 11.03 8.12
C GLU A 5 -21.31 11.38 6.91
N ASP A 6 -19.97 11.37 7.00
CA ASP A 6 -19.17 11.96 5.91
C ASP A 6 -18.37 10.99 5.06
N PHE A 7 -18.63 9.68 5.07
CA PHE A 7 -17.93 8.80 4.13
C PHE A 7 -18.54 8.92 2.73
N ASN A 8 -17.73 9.36 1.75
CA ASN A 8 -18.15 9.34 0.35
C ASN A 8 -18.54 7.90 -0.04
N PRO A 9 -19.78 7.64 -0.51
CA PRO A 9 -20.22 6.31 -0.89
C PRO A 9 -19.30 5.60 -1.89
N ALA A 10 -18.61 6.37 -2.75
CA ALA A 10 -17.63 5.84 -3.68
C ALA A 10 -16.40 5.25 -2.96
N ASP A 11 -15.86 5.94 -1.95
CA ASP A 11 -14.67 5.50 -1.22
C ASP A 11 -14.96 4.22 -0.40
N LEU A 12 -16.16 4.13 0.19
CA LEU A 12 -16.64 2.91 0.85
C LEU A 12 -16.72 1.73 -0.13
N LYS A 13 -17.27 1.98 -1.32
CA LYS A 13 -17.39 0.94 -2.35
C LYS A 13 -16.02 0.41 -2.78
N VAL A 14 -15.03 1.30 -2.90
CA VAL A 14 -13.64 0.92 -3.22
C VAL A 14 -13.03 0.06 -2.11
N LEU A 15 -13.15 0.48 -0.84
CA LEU A 15 -12.65 -0.30 0.30
C LEU A 15 -13.29 -1.70 0.34
N PHE A 16 -14.62 -1.79 0.20
CA PHE A 16 -15.31 -3.09 0.21
C PHE A 16 -14.92 -3.96 -0.97
N ASN A 17 -14.73 -3.38 -2.15
CA ASN A 17 -14.23 -4.12 -3.30
C ASN A 17 -12.84 -4.71 -3.04
N HIS A 18 -11.92 -3.93 -2.45
CA HIS A 18 -10.60 -4.43 -2.11
C HIS A 18 -10.61 -5.54 -1.06
N ILE A 19 -11.46 -5.43 -0.03
CA ILE A 19 -11.65 -6.49 0.96
C ILE A 19 -12.21 -7.76 0.29
N TYR A 20 -13.14 -7.61 -0.64
CA TYR A 20 -13.71 -8.72 -1.40
C TYR A 20 -12.66 -9.41 -2.28
N GLU A 21 -11.85 -8.65 -3.03
CA GLU A 21 -10.76 -9.17 -3.86
C GLU A 21 -9.74 -9.95 -3.02
N TYR A 22 -9.36 -9.41 -1.86
CA TYR A 22 -8.48 -10.10 -0.90
C TYR A 22 -9.11 -11.43 -0.45
N LYS A 23 -10.37 -11.41 -0.02
CA LYS A 23 -11.08 -12.62 0.44
C LYS A 23 -11.26 -13.68 -0.64
N LYS A 24 -11.38 -13.27 -1.90
CA LYS A 24 -11.43 -14.19 -3.05
C LYS A 24 -10.05 -14.70 -3.47
N GLY A 25 -8.97 -14.21 -2.87
CA GLY A 25 -7.61 -14.61 -3.20
C GLY A 25 -7.08 -14.01 -4.50
N VAL A 26 -7.71 -12.95 -5.01
CA VAL A 26 -7.24 -12.25 -6.22
C VAL A 26 -5.88 -11.59 -5.96
N ARG A 27 -5.68 -11.06 -4.75
CA ARG A 27 -4.42 -10.47 -4.30
C ARG A 27 -4.12 -10.92 -2.88
N ARG A 28 -2.84 -11.10 -2.55
CA ARG A 28 -2.40 -11.49 -1.20
C ARG A 28 -2.30 -10.30 -0.25
N MET A 29 -2.12 -9.10 -0.80
CA MET A 29 -2.03 -7.83 -0.09
C MET A 29 -2.60 -6.71 -0.95
N VAL A 30 -3.21 -5.73 -0.31
CA VAL A 30 -3.75 -4.53 -0.94
C VAL A 30 -3.14 -3.28 -0.31
N LEU A 31 -2.86 -2.28 -1.14
CA LEU A 31 -2.59 -0.91 -0.74
C LEU A 31 -3.83 -0.07 -1.06
N TYR A 32 -4.43 0.52 -0.03
CA TYR A 32 -5.53 1.45 -0.17
C TYR A 32 -5.14 2.81 0.43
N THR A 33 -5.13 3.86 -0.40
CA THR A 33 -4.89 5.23 0.07
C THR A 33 -6.21 5.87 0.45
N VAL A 34 -6.33 6.27 1.72
CA VAL A 34 -7.57 6.83 2.28
C VAL A 34 -7.29 8.13 3.01
N ASN A 35 -8.29 9.00 3.09
CA ASN A 35 -8.20 10.17 3.95
C ASN A 35 -8.11 9.74 5.42
N ARG A 36 -7.28 10.40 6.23
CA ARG A 36 -7.06 10.09 7.63
C ARG A 36 -8.34 10.13 8.46
N LYS A 37 -9.32 10.99 8.12
CA LYS A 37 -10.60 11.08 8.83
C LYS A 37 -11.46 9.80 8.73
N TYR A 38 -11.12 8.92 7.80
CA TYR A 38 -11.82 7.67 7.51
C TYR A 38 -11.03 6.43 7.94
N LEU A 39 -9.80 6.60 8.43
CA LEU A 39 -8.91 5.50 8.76
C LEU A 39 -9.52 4.58 9.83
N ASP A 40 -10.09 5.16 10.89
CA ASP A 40 -10.62 4.41 12.02
C ASP A 40 -11.72 3.44 11.58
N PHE A 41 -12.64 3.91 10.73
CA PHE A 41 -13.67 3.07 10.13
C PHE A 41 -13.07 1.93 9.29
N ALA A 42 -12.08 2.23 8.45
CA ALA A 42 -11.45 1.22 7.61
C ALA A 42 -10.73 0.14 8.45
N VAL A 43 -10.02 0.56 9.50
CA VAL A 43 -9.31 -0.32 10.44
C VAL A 43 -10.29 -1.17 11.24
N GLU A 44 -11.38 -0.59 11.77
CA GLU A 44 -12.42 -1.32 12.49
C GLU A 44 -13.01 -2.43 11.62
N ARG A 45 -13.29 -2.12 10.34
CA ARG A 45 -13.80 -3.11 9.37
C ARG A 45 -12.82 -4.24 9.09
N LEU A 46 -11.52 -3.96 9.01
CA LEU A 46 -10.48 -4.98 8.83
C LEU A 46 -10.33 -5.84 10.10
N ALA A 47 -10.32 -5.21 11.27
CA ALA A 47 -10.20 -5.87 12.56
C ALA A 47 -11.38 -6.83 12.82
N HIS A 48 -12.62 -6.42 12.54
CA HIS A 48 -13.81 -7.26 12.63
C HIS A 48 -13.75 -8.52 11.76
N GLN A 49 -12.92 -8.50 10.71
CA GLN A 49 -12.75 -9.62 9.78
C GLN A 49 -11.45 -10.39 10.02
N GLY A 50 -10.68 -10.03 11.06
CA GLY A 50 -9.39 -10.65 11.35
C GLY A 50 -8.34 -10.42 10.26
N ILE A 51 -8.42 -9.31 9.52
CA ILE A 51 -7.49 -9.00 8.44
C ILE A 51 -6.36 -8.15 8.98
N SER A 52 -5.12 -8.64 8.84
CA SER A 52 -3.91 -7.92 9.25
C SER A 52 -3.68 -6.69 8.39
N TYR A 53 -3.14 -5.64 9.01
CA TYR A 53 -2.95 -4.35 8.36
C TYR A 53 -1.73 -3.59 8.89
N TYR A 54 -1.28 -2.63 8.09
CA TYR A 54 -0.24 -1.66 8.43
C TYR A 54 -0.60 -0.29 7.88
N VAL A 55 -0.44 0.75 8.70
CA VAL A 55 -0.76 2.14 8.34
C VAL A 55 0.52 2.94 8.20
N LEU A 56 0.65 3.64 7.08
CA LEU A 56 1.75 4.55 6.80
C LEU A 56 1.20 5.93 6.41
N SER A 57 1.72 7.01 6.98
CA SER A 57 1.32 8.36 6.56
C SER A 57 1.77 8.62 5.12
N ALA A 58 0.86 9.10 4.26
CA ALA A 58 1.12 9.45 2.87
C ALA A 58 1.10 10.97 2.64
N GLY A 59 0.99 11.76 3.71
CA GLY A 59 0.88 13.22 3.69
C GLY A 59 0.05 13.73 4.86
N LYS A 60 -0.35 15.01 4.79
CA LYS A 60 -1.09 15.68 5.89
C LYS A 60 -2.43 15.02 6.19
N ASN A 61 -3.20 14.70 5.15
CA ASN A 61 -4.57 14.19 5.27
C ASN A 61 -4.77 12.80 4.69
N ASN A 62 -3.74 12.17 4.10
CA ASN A 62 -3.86 10.87 3.46
C ASN A 62 -2.95 9.86 4.14
N VAL A 63 -3.43 8.62 4.22
CA VAL A 63 -2.70 7.49 4.77
C VAL A 63 -2.78 6.31 3.80
N ASN A 64 -1.68 5.59 3.69
CA ASN A 64 -1.61 4.32 2.99
C ASN A 64 -1.95 3.21 4.00
N LEU A 65 -3.08 2.56 3.77
CA LEU A 65 -3.54 1.40 4.53
C LEU A 65 -3.20 0.14 3.73
N PHE A 66 -2.20 -0.58 4.20
CA PHE A 66 -1.87 -1.91 3.71
C PHE A 66 -2.69 -2.94 4.47
N PHE A 67 -3.29 -3.91 3.79
CA PHE A 67 -3.94 -5.03 4.46
C PHE A 67 -3.87 -6.32 3.63
N GLY A 68 -3.88 -7.46 4.31
CA GLY A 68 -3.80 -8.76 3.65
C GLY A 68 -3.25 -9.86 4.54
N ARG A 69 -2.48 -10.76 3.93
CA ARG A 69 -1.80 -11.88 4.60
C ARG A 69 -0.77 -11.38 5.61
N ASP A 70 -0.71 -12.03 6.77
CA ASP A 70 0.21 -11.67 7.86
C ASP A 70 1.65 -11.54 7.38
N GLU A 71 2.12 -12.52 6.59
CA GLU A 71 3.49 -12.58 6.08
C GLU A 71 3.80 -11.38 5.18
N CYS A 72 2.82 -10.93 4.38
CA CYS A 72 2.95 -9.76 3.53
C CYS A 72 2.99 -8.46 4.34
N ILE A 73 2.11 -8.35 5.35
CA ILE A 73 2.01 -7.15 6.20
C ILE A 73 3.26 -7.00 7.09
N ASP A 74 3.76 -8.08 7.65
CA ASP A 74 5.00 -8.08 8.43
C ASP A 74 6.20 -7.68 7.58
N THR A 75 6.26 -8.16 6.33
CA THR A 75 7.29 -7.75 5.36
C THR A 75 7.23 -6.25 5.09
N VAL A 76 6.04 -5.71 4.77
CA VAL A 76 5.87 -4.27 4.52
C VAL A 76 6.21 -3.44 5.75
N ARG A 77 5.81 -3.85 6.95
CA ARG A 77 6.12 -3.15 8.21
C ARG A 77 7.62 -3.04 8.47
N CYS A 78 8.38 -4.07 8.10
CA CYS A 78 9.84 -4.09 8.23
C CYS A 78 10.52 -3.23 7.17
N LEU A 79 10.03 -3.30 5.93
CA LEU A 79 10.71 -2.78 4.75
C LEU A 79 10.36 -1.32 4.45
N ILE A 80 9.10 -0.92 4.66
CA ILE A 80 8.58 0.40 4.31
C ILE A 80 8.47 1.26 5.57
N ARG A 81 9.49 2.11 5.80
CA ARG A 81 9.51 3.08 6.91
C ARG A 81 9.54 4.54 6.46
N CYS A 82 9.57 4.78 5.16
CA CYS A 82 9.52 6.09 4.54
C CYS A 82 8.31 6.19 3.62
N PRO A 83 7.91 7.43 3.23
CA PRO A 83 6.91 7.64 2.19
C PRO A 83 7.22 6.88 0.89
N LEU A 84 6.19 6.46 0.17
CA LEU A 84 6.34 5.60 -1.03
C LEU A 84 7.15 6.23 -2.17
N ASN A 85 7.26 7.56 -2.21
CA ASN A 85 8.08 8.27 -3.19
C ASN A 85 9.59 8.27 -2.85
N GLN A 86 9.98 7.73 -1.69
CA GLN A 86 11.36 7.66 -1.20
C GLN A 86 11.88 6.22 -1.11
N LEU A 87 11.18 5.26 -1.71
CA LEU A 87 11.62 3.88 -1.73
C LEU A 87 12.86 3.69 -2.60
N THR A 88 13.78 2.85 -2.14
CA THR A 88 14.87 2.35 -2.99
C THR A 88 14.30 1.48 -4.11
N PRO A 89 15.06 1.26 -5.21
CA PRO A 89 14.64 0.34 -6.27
C PRO A 89 14.27 -1.05 -5.75
N GLU A 90 15.01 -1.58 -4.79
CA GLU A 90 14.78 -2.90 -4.17
C GLU A 90 13.49 -2.90 -3.34
N GLN A 91 13.27 -1.84 -2.56
CA GLN A 91 12.05 -1.71 -1.77
C GLN A 91 10.79 -1.61 -2.64
N ASP A 92 10.86 -0.82 -3.72
CA ASP A 92 9.78 -0.70 -4.69
C ASP A 92 9.54 -2.00 -5.47
N PHE A 93 10.60 -2.75 -5.78
CA PHE A 93 10.50 -4.06 -6.41
C PHE A 93 9.69 -5.01 -5.51
N ILE A 94 10.11 -5.18 -4.26
CA ILE A 94 9.47 -6.08 -3.28
C ILE A 94 8.03 -5.66 -3.05
N LEU A 95 7.77 -4.36 -2.86
CA LEU A 95 6.42 -3.85 -2.67
C LEU A 95 5.52 -4.19 -3.86
N GLY A 96 5.99 -4.01 -5.09
CA GLY A 96 5.19 -4.33 -6.27
C GLY A 96 4.89 -5.82 -6.40
N THR A 97 5.87 -6.69 -6.14
CA THR A 97 5.63 -8.14 -6.12
C THR A 97 4.60 -8.54 -5.07
N LEU A 98 4.64 -7.95 -3.86
CA LEU A 98 3.63 -8.21 -2.81
C LEU A 98 2.22 -7.74 -3.21
N LEU A 99 2.11 -6.66 -3.97
CA LEU A 99 0.84 -6.15 -4.51
C LEU A 99 0.30 -6.96 -5.70
N GLY A 100 1.06 -7.95 -6.17
CA GLY A 100 0.69 -8.86 -7.26
C GLY A 100 1.00 -8.32 -8.65
N TYR A 101 1.92 -7.36 -8.78
CA TYR A 101 2.44 -6.99 -10.11
C TYR A 101 3.29 -8.11 -10.68
N ASP A 102 3.30 -8.21 -12.01
CA ASP A 102 4.12 -9.17 -12.74
C ASP A 102 5.61 -8.96 -12.46
N VAL A 103 6.34 -10.06 -12.30
CA VAL A 103 7.76 -10.03 -11.92
C VAL A 103 8.61 -9.43 -13.04
N CYS A 104 8.31 -9.73 -14.31
CA CYS A 104 9.07 -9.18 -15.43
C CYS A 104 8.87 -7.67 -15.55
N VAL A 105 7.64 -7.18 -15.40
CA VAL A 105 7.36 -5.73 -15.34
C VAL A 105 8.11 -5.05 -14.19
N GLN A 106 8.21 -5.71 -13.03
CA GLN A 106 8.99 -5.21 -11.91
C GLN A 106 10.50 -5.22 -12.19
N CYS A 107 11.02 -6.19 -12.94
CA CYS A 107 12.42 -6.20 -13.39
C CYS A 107 12.74 -5.00 -14.29
N GLU A 108 11.89 -4.74 -15.28
CA GLU A 108 12.05 -3.58 -16.18
C GLU A 108 12.04 -2.26 -15.40
N ARG A 109 11.07 -2.11 -14.49
CA ARG A 109 10.95 -0.94 -13.63
C ARG A 109 12.16 -0.76 -12.70
N TYR A 110 12.69 -1.85 -12.16
CA TYR A 110 13.88 -1.83 -11.31
C TYR A 110 15.11 -1.36 -12.08
N CYS A 111 15.41 -1.98 -13.24
CA CYS A 111 16.54 -1.58 -14.07
C CYS A 111 16.46 -0.10 -14.44
N GLY A 112 15.29 0.39 -14.86
CA GLY A 112 15.08 1.80 -15.17
C GLY A 112 15.36 2.74 -14.00
N LYS A 113 14.96 2.37 -12.77
CA LYS A 113 15.25 3.16 -11.56
C LYS A 113 16.73 3.17 -11.20
N VAL A 114 17.41 2.03 -11.29
CA VAL A 114 18.85 1.93 -11.02
C VAL A 114 19.64 2.79 -12.00
N GLU A 115 19.31 2.74 -13.29
CA GLU A 115 19.96 3.57 -14.31
C GLU A 115 19.74 5.07 -14.07
N ALA A 116 18.50 5.47 -13.74
CA ALA A 116 18.18 6.87 -13.45
C ALA A 116 18.98 7.41 -12.25
N ILE A 117 19.12 6.62 -11.19
CA ILE A 117 19.93 6.97 -10.02
C ILE A 117 21.42 7.08 -10.39
N GLY A 118 21.93 6.15 -11.20
CA GLY A 118 23.31 6.21 -11.70
C GLY A 118 23.59 7.50 -12.48
N LYS A 119 22.69 7.89 -13.39
CA LYS A 119 22.79 9.13 -14.17
C LYS A 119 22.74 10.38 -13.28
N MET A 120 21.86 10.42 -12.28
CA MET A 120 21.79 11.54 -11.33
C MET A 120 23.09 11.69 -10.53
N ARG A 121 23.70 10.59 -10.11
CA ARG A 121 24.98 10.64 -9.38
C ARG A 121 26.12 11.22 -10.23
N LEU A 122 26.16 10.90 -11.52
CA LEU A 122 27.15 11.43 -12.47
C LEU A 122 26.93 12.90 -12.83
N ALA A 123 25.69 13.39 -12.76
CA ALA A 123 25.37 14.78 -13.10
C ALA A 123 25.66 15.78 -11.97
N VAL A 124 25.93 15.30 -10.76
CA VAL A 124 26.19 16.11 -9.56
C VAL A 124 27.68 16.08 -9.15
N SER A 125 28.48 15.28 -9.83
CA SER A 125 29.95 15.18 -9.72
C SER A 125 30.64 15.94 -10.84
#